data_AF-A0A533VX50-F1
#
_entry.id   AF-A0A533VX50-F1
#
_cell.length_a   1.000
_cell.length_b   1.000
_cell.length_c   1.000
_cell.angle_alpha   90.00
_cell.angle_beta   90.00
_cell.angle_gamma   90.00
#
_symmetry.space_group_name_H-M   'P 1'
#
loop_
_entity.id
_entity.type
_entity.pdbx_description
1 polymer ?
#
loop_
_entity_poly.entity_id
_entity_poly.type
_entity_poly.pdbx_seq_one_letter_code
_entity_poly.pdbx_strand_id
1 'polypeptide(L)' 'MDLTIQVNVKLDERLLKEVERLVKEGRVKTKKEAFERALQLLVKSYKAGELTRRVDEIRDGTEKFPSVTALAVESHEEES' A
#
# COMPACT_ATOMS: atom_id res chain seq x y z
N MET A 1 -17.74 2.94 -24.77
CA MET A 1 -17.60 4.37 -24.40
C MET A 1 -16.34 4.48 -23.58
N ASP A 2 -15.29 5.13 -24.09
CA ASP A 2 -14.12 5.43 -23.28
C ASP A 2 -14.47 6.57 -22.31
N LEU A 3 -14.71 6.24 -21.05
CA LEU A 3 -14.90 7.23 -19.98
C LEU A 3 -13.54 7.84 -19.61
N THR A 4 -13.06 8.76 -20.44
CA THR A 4 -11.89 9.56 -20.11
C THR A 4 -12.30 10.76 -19.27
N ILE A 5 -11.75 10.87 -18.05
CA ILE A 5 -11.93 12.02 -17.16
C ILE A 5 -10.69 12.91 -17.28
N GLN A 6 -10.87 14.21 -17.53
CA GLN A 6 -9.79 15.19 -17.54
C GLN A 6 -9.65 15.82 -16.15
N VAL A 7 -8.42 15.88 -15.65
CA VAL A 7 -8.09 16.53 -14.39
C VAL A 7 -7.04 17.59 -14.64
N ASN A 8 -7.25 18.80 -14.13
CA ASN A 8 -6.29 19.90 -14.17
C ASN A 8 -5.63 20.05 -12.80
N VAL A 9 -4.30 20.08 -12.76
CA VAL A 9 -3.52 20.22 -11.53
C VAL A 9 -2.50 21.34 -11.68
N LYS A 10 -2.28 22.09 -10.59
CA LYS A 10 -1.15 23.01 -10.48
C LYS A 10 0.03 22.24 -9.92
N LEU A 11 1.17 22.32 -10.60
CA LEU A 11 2.40 21.62 -10.23
C LEU A 11 3.53 22.62 -10.07
N ASP A 12 4.48 22.27 -9.21
CA ASP A 12 5.76 22.97 -9.15
C ASP A 12 6.51 22.82 -10.48
N GLU A 13 7.14 23.90 -10.94
CA GLU A 13 7.82 23.94 -12.23
C GLU A 13 9.02 22.96 -12.27
N ARG A 14 9.73 22.81 -11.15
CA ARG A 14 10.90 21.91 -11.06
C ARG A 14 10.44 20.46 -11.20
N LEU A 15 9.33 20.11 -10.57
CA LEU A 15 8.73 18.78 -10.71
C LEU A 15 8.34 18.49 -12.16
N LEU A 16 7.72 19.44 -12.85
CA LEU A 16 7.35 19.27 -14.26
C LEU A 16 8.60 19.07 -15.15
N LYS A 17 9.69 19.82 -14.89
CA LYS A 17 10.97 19.67 -15.59
C LYS A 17 11.60 18.29 -15.41
N GLU A 18 11.52 17.72 -14.21
CA GLU A 18 12.00 16.36 -13.96
C GLU A 18 11.18 15.32 -14.73
N VAL A 19 9.85 15.45 -14.76
CA VAL A 19 8.97 14.58 -15.56
C VAL A 19 9.29 14.70 -17.06
N GLU A 20 9.52 15.92 -17.54
CA GLU A 20 9.94 16.17 -18.92
C GLU A 20 11.28 15.50 -19.25
N ARG A 21 12.24 15.54 -18.32
CA ARG A 21 13.52 14.86 -18.50
C ARG A 21 13.32 13.35 -18.65
N LEU A 22 12.49 12.73 -17.82
CA LEU A 22 12.18 11.29 -17.91
C LEU A 22 11.55 10.92 -19.26
N VAL A 23 10.70 11.78 -19.82
CA VAL A 23 10.14 11.57 -21.16
C VAL A 23 11.23 11.69 -22.24
N LYS A 24 12.07 12.73 -22.17
CA LYS A 24 13.17 12.95 -23.12
C LYS A 24 14.19 11.81 -23.13
N GLU A 25 14.48 11.24 -21.96
CA GLU A 25 15.36 10.08 -21.82
C GLU A 25 14.71 8.76 -22.25
N GLY A 26 13.43 8.76 -22.64
CA GLY A 26 12.69 7.56 -23.04
C GLY A 26 12.35 6.61 -21.88
N ARG A 27 12.50 7.06 -20.62
CA ARG A 27 12.16 6.28 -19.42
C ARG A 27 10.65 6.06 -19.29
N VAL A 28 9.88 7.01 -19.81
CA VAL A 28 8.41 6.99 -19.92
C VAL A 28 8.03 7.58 -21.28
N LYS A 29 6.94 7.12 -21.89
CA LYS A 29 6.58 7.53 -23.26
C LYS A 29 5.98 8.94 -23.28
N THR A 30 5.21 9.30 -22.25
CA THR A 30 4.49 10.58 -22.19
C THR A 30 4.40 11.11 -20.76
N LYS A 31 4.14 12.42 -20.61
CA LYS A 31 3.84 13.01 -19.30
C LYS A 31 2.60 12.38 -18.66
N LYS A 32 1.57 12.11 -19.46
CA LYS A 32 0.34 11.43 -19.01
C LYS A 32 0.67 10.09 -18.35
N GLU A 33 1.45 9.25 -19.03
CA GLU A 33 1.86 7.95 -18.49
C GLU A 33 2.66 8.09 -17.19
N ALA A 34 3.56 9.08 -17.11
CA ALA A 34 4.32 9.35 -15.89
C ALA A 34 3.39 9.68 -14.70
N PHE A 35 2.42 10.57 -14.92
CA PHE A 35 1.45 10.95 -13.88
C PHE A 35 0.52 9.80 -13.51
N GLU A 36 0.02 9.02 -14.48
CA GLU A 36 -0.82 7.83 -14.22
C GLU A 36 -0.07 6.81 -13.36
N ARG A 37 1.20 6.51 -13.70
CA ARG A 37 2.03 5.59 -12.91
C ARG A 37 2.29 6.13 -11.50
N ALA A 38 2.59 7.42 -11.37
CA ALA A 38 2.81 8.04 -10.06
C ALA A 38 1.57 7.94 -9.17
N LEU A 39 0.39 8.24 -9.71
CA LEU A 39 -0.88 8.13 -8.98
C LEU A 39 -1.19 6.67 -8.61
N GLN A 40 -0.97 5.72 -9.51
CA GLN A 40 -1.15 4.30 -9.21
C GLN A 40 -0.20 3.83 -8.09
N LEU A 41 1.06 4.26 -8.11
CA LEU A 41 2.04 3.94 -7.06
C LEU A 41 1.62 4.53 -5.72
N LEU A 42 1.13 5.77 -5.72
CA LEU A 42 0.61 6.42 -4.51
C LEU A 42 -0.60 5.67 -3.95
N VAL A 43 -1.58 5.31 -4.78
CA VAL A 43 -2.75 4.55 -4.33
C VAL A 43 -2.34 3.18 -3.79
N LYS A 44 -1.38 2.49 -4.45
CA LYS A 44 -0.87 1.20 -3.99
C LYS A 44 -0.14 1.32 -2.65
N SER A 45 0.63 2.38 -2.42
CA SER A 45 1.37 2.54 -1.15
C SER A 45 0.42 2.75 0.03
N TYR A 46 -0.65 3.51 -0.14
CA TYR A 46 -1.68 3.65 0.90
C TYR A 46 -2.39 2.32 1.19
N LYS A 47 -2.80 1.59 0.15
CA LYS A 47 -3.44 0.27 0.33
C LYS A 47 -2.52 -0.74 1.02
N ALA A 48 -1.23 -0.75 0.66
CA ALA A 48 -0.25 -1.61 1.30
C ALA A 48 -0.08 -1.25 2.79
N GLY A 49 -0.01 0.05 3.12
CA GLY A 49 0.05 0.50 4.51
C GLY A 49 -1.19 0.13 5.33
N GLU A 50 -2.39 0.23 4.74
CA GLU A 50 -3.62 -0.24 5.39
C GLU A 50 -3.60 -1.75 5.65
N LEU A 51 -3.09 -2.53 4.70
CA LEU A 51 -2.97 -3.98 4.86
C LEU A 51 -1.98 -4.34 5.97
N THR A 52 -0.82 -3.68 6.03
CA THR A 52 0.15 -3.84 7.11
C THR A 52 -0.48 -3.54 8.47
N ARG A 53 -1.20 -2.41 8.60
CA ARG A 53 -1.90 -2.08 9.85
C ARG A 53 -2.90 -3.14 10.27
N ARG A 54 -3.69 -3.69 9.34
CA ARG A 54 -4.64 -4.76 9.64
C ARG A 54 -3.94 -6.06 10.08
N VAL A 55 -2.81 -6.40 9.46
CA VAL A 55 -2.02 -7.57 9.87
C VAL A 55 -1.45 -7.36 11.28
N ASP A 56 -0.94 -6.16 11.57
CA ASP A 56 -0.43 -5.80 12.88
C ASP A 56 -1.54 -5.84 13.95
N GLU A 57 -2.74 -5.34 13.65
CA GLU A 57 -3.91 -5.41 14.53
C GLU A 57 -4.36 -6.86 14.81
N ILE A 58 -4.30 -7.76 13.81
CA ILE A 58 -4.60 -9.18 14.00
C ILE A 58 -3.54 -9.84 14.89
N ARG A 59 -2.25 -9.50 14.71
CA ARG A 59 -1.16 -10.03 15.55
C ARG A 59 -1.30 -9.57 17.00
N ASP A 60 -1.54 -8.29 17.24
CA ASP A 60 -1.76 -7.75 18.60
C ASP A 60 -3.04 -8.34 19.23
N GLY A 61 -4.07 -8.62 18.42
CA GLY A 61 -5.28 -9.31 18.85
C GLY A 61 -5.08 -10.79 19.14
N THR A 62 -4.09 -11.45 18.53
CA THR A 62 -3.81 -12.89 18.70
C THR A 62 -2.74 -13.18 19.76
N GLU A 63 -1.92 -12.20 20.15
CA GLU A 63 -1.02 -12.32 21.31
C GLU A 63 -1.75 -12.45 22.66
N LYS A 64 -3.04 -12.10 22.72
CA LYS A 64 -3.89 -12.32 23.90
C LYS A 64 -4.54 -13.70 23.96
N PHE A 65 -4.43 -14.51 22.90
CA PHE A 65 -4.94 -15.87 22.91
C PHE A 65 -3.82 -16.82 23.31
N PRO A 66 -3.98 -17.61 24.39
CA PRO A 66 -3.02 -18.64 24.72
C PRO A 66 -2.91 -19.59 23.52
N SER A 67 -1.67 -19.95 23.16
CA SER A 67 -1.45 -20.92 22.09
C SER A 67 -2.25 -22.20 22.38
N VAL A 68 -2.74 -22.86 21.33
CA VAL A 68 -3.49 -24.14 21.46
C VAL A 68 -2.73 -25.16 22.32
N THR A 69 -1.40 -25.07 22.33
CA THR A 69 -0.49 -25.85 23.17
C THR A 69 -0.59 -25.53 24.66
N ALA A 70 -0.85 -24.28 25.06
CA ALA A 70 -1.03 -23.88 26.46
C ALA A 70 -2.37 -24.36 27.03
N LEU A 71 -3.44 -24.33 26.21
CA LEU A 71 -4.76 -24.86 26.60
C LEU A 71 -4.74 -26.38 26.85
N ALA A 72 -3.89 -27.11 26.12
CA ALA A 72 -3.73 -28.56 26.29
C ALA A 72 -2.97 -28.95 27.57
N VAL A 73 -2.13 -28.06 28.11
CA VAL A 73 -1.38 -28.30 29.35
C VAL A 73 -2.25 -28.03 30.58
N GLU A 74 -3.06 -26.98 30.57
CA GLU A 74 -3.95 -26.62 31.68
C GLU A 74 -5.07 -27.67 31.87
N SER A 75 -5.57 -28.25 30.77
CA SER A 75 -6.60 -29.31 30.81
C SER A 75 -6.10 -30.63 31.42
N HIS A 76 -4.78 -30.83 31.53
CA HIS A 76 -4.18 -32.03 32.11
C HIS A 76 -3.79 -31.88 33.59
N GLU A 77 -3.78 -30.66 34.13
CA GLU A 77 -3.48 -30.40 35.55
C GLU A 77 -4.74 -30.37 36.44
N GLU A 78 -5.95 -30.27 35.86
CA GLU A 78 -7.23 -30.32 36.60
C GLU A 78 -7.75 -31.74 36.88
N GLU A 79 -7.05 -32.80 36.44
CA GLU A 79 -7.50 -34.20 36.58
C GLU A 79 -6.66 -35.04 37.57
N SER A 80 -5.87 -34.41 38.45
CA SER A 80 -5.10 -35.08 39.53
C SER A 80 -5.56 -34.73 40.94
#